data_AF-A0A3S3QCT3-F1
#
_entry.id   AF-A0A3S3QCT3-F1
#
_cell.length_a   1.000
_cell.length_b   1.000
_cell.length_c   1.000
_cell.angle_alpha   90.00
_cell.angle_beta   90.00
_cell.angle_gamma   90.00
#
_symmetry.space_group_name_H-M   'P 1'
#
loop_
_entity.id
_entity.type
_entity.pdbx_description
1 polymer ?
#
loop_
_entity_poly.entity_id
_entity_poly.type
_entity_poly.pdbx_seq_one_letter_code
_entity_poly.pdbx_strand_id
1 'polypeptide(L)'
;MAFLLSKTTLLSRLQSQSQVSNENPSAISRRGFHIELGAREKALLEEDPALKKFKSFKRSVWRLKRVGDVLTIVVVAGCCYEIYVRALMKKKAVDEAQAKSEKA
;
A
#
# COMPACT_ATOMS: atom_id res chain seq x y z
N MET A 1 17.69 -32.55 30.27
CA MET A 1 16.96 -31.64 31.18
C MET A 1 17.95 -30.64 31.77
N ALA A 2 17.93 -29.40 31.27
CA ALA A 2 18.67 -28.20 31.76
C ALA A 2 18.84 -27.23 30.57
N PHE A 3 18.70 -25.90 30.65
CA PHE A 3 18.04 -24.98 31.58
C PHE A 3 17.78 -23.72 30.74
N LEU A 4 16.59 -23.14 30.89
CA LEU A 4 16.19 -21.86 30.32
C LEU A 4 16.98 -20.72 31.00
N LEU A 5 17.79 -19.94 30.29
CA LEU A 5 18.03 -18.51 30.60
C LEU A 5 18.79 -17.76 29.49
N SER A 6 18.11 -17.40 28.41
CA SER A 6 18.69 -16.60 27.31
C SER A 6 18.02 -15.23 27.13
N LYS A 7 17.53 -14.62 28.22
CA LYS A 7 16.80 -13.34 28.19
C LYS A 7 17.32 -12.35 29.23
N THR A 8 18.53 -11.78 29.04
CA THR A 8 18.91 -10.53 29.75
C THR A 8 19.83 -9.59 28.96
N THR A 9 20.30 -9.93 27.76
CA THR A 9 21.30 -9.10 27.05
C THR A 9 20.74 -7.87 26.33
N LEU A 10 19.43 -7.63 26.35
CA LEU A 10 18.81 -6.50 25.63
C LEU A 10 18.60 -5.24 26.48
N LEU A 11 18.80 -5.31 27.81
CA LEU A 11 18.54 -4.17 28.71
C LEU A 11 19.80 -3.40 29.15
N SER A 12 21.01 -3.89 28.85
CA SER A 12 22.25 -3.18 29.19
C SER A 12 22.60 -2.03 28.23
N ARG A 13 21.94 -1.94 27.07
CA ARG A 13 22.22 -0.91 26.06
C ARG A 13 21.58 0.45 26.32
N LEU A 14 20.74 0.57 27.36
CA LEU A 14 20.12 1.84 27.73
C LEU A 14 20.88 2.61 28.83
N GLN A 15 21.93 2.03 29.42
CA GLN A 15 22.55 2.61 30.63
C GLN A 15 23.83 3.41 30.39
N SER A 16 24.27 3.60 29.15
CA SER A 16 25.58 4.23 28.86
C SER A 16 25.54 5.69 28.42
N GLN A 17 24.46 6.44 28.65
CA GLN A 17 24.42 7.87 28.30
C GLN A 17 24.11 8.75 29.51
N SER A 18 24.98 8.67 30.52
CA SER A 18 25.02 9.63 31.62
C SER A 18 26.47 9.78 32.10
N GLN A 19 27.23 10.67 31.44
CA GLN A 19 28.18 11.62 32.03
C GLN A 19 29.19 12.14 30.99
N VAL A 20 29.72 13.32 31.29
CA VAL A 20 30.79 14.09 30.62
C VAL A 20 30.22 15.06 29.57
N SER A 21 29.75 16.24 30.01
CA SER A 21 30.57 17.45 30.29
C SER A 21 31.25 17.97 29.02
N ASN A 22 30.69 19.08 28.54
CA ASN A 22 31.32 20.26 27.96
C ASN A 22 32.51 20.12 26.99
N GLU A 23 32.54 21.09 26.07
CA GLU A 23 33.52 21.33 25.00
C GLU A 23 33.34 20.49 23.72
N ASN A 24 33.04 21.19 22.61
CA ASN A 24 32.97 20.78 21.19
C ASN A 24 31.56 20.59 20.60
N PRO A 25 30.96 21.65 20.01
CA PRO A 25 29.74 21.54 19.20
C PRO A 25 29.95 20.92 17.79
N SER A 26 31.05 20.18 17.58
CA SER A 26 31.44 19.67 16.25
C SER A 26 31.18 18.17 16.05
N ALA A 27 30.67 17.46 17.05
CA ALA A 27 30.50 15.99 17.01
C ALA A 27 29.09 15.51 16.60
N ILE A 28 28.22 16.38 16.08
CA ILE A 28 26.87 16.02 15.62
C ILE A 28 26.87 15.90 14.08
N SER A 29 27.74 15.05 13.54
CA SER A 29 27.68 14.60 12.14
C SER A 29 27.32 13.11 12.07
N ARG A 30 26.16 12.75 12.64
CA ARG A 30 25.51 11.44 12.49
C ARG A 30 24.01 11.54 12.20
N ARG A 31 23.46 12.75 12.15
CA ARG A 31 22.05 13.00 11.83
C ARG A 31 21.94 13.23 10.33
N GLY A 32 20.98 12.56 9.69
CA GLY A 32 20.61 12.80 8.30
C GLY A 32 20.55 14.30 8.04
N PHE A 33 21.15 14.71 6.93
CA PHE A 33 21.34 16.09 6.54
C PHE A 33 19.99 16.82 6.46
N HIS A 34 19.55 17.43 7.56
CA HIS A 34 18.62 18.56 7.53
C HIS A 34 19.46 19.81 7.26
N ILE A 35 20.07 19.84 6.07
CA ILE A 35 20.66 21.06 5.55
C ILE A 35 19.50 21.80 4.90
N GLU A 36 19.14 22.96 5.45
CA GLU A 36 18.23 23.89 4.77
C GLU A 36 18.90 24.28 3.45
N LEU A 37 18.48 23.64 2.37
CA LEU A 37 19.05 23.83 1.06
C LEU A 37 18.97 25.32 0.71
N GLY A 38 20.12 25.93 0.40
CA GLY A 38 20.18 27.34 0.01
C GLY A 38 19.38 27.60 -1.27
N ALA A 39 19.09 28.87 -1.58
CA ALA A 39 18.31 29.24 -2.78
C ALA A 39 18.86 28.59 -4.07
N ARG A 40 20.18 28.47 -4.16
CA ARG A 40 20.89 27.81 -5.27
C ARG A 40 20.68 26.29 -5.29
N GLU A 41 20.68 25.64 -4.14
CA GLU A 41 20.53 24.19 -4.03
C GLU A 41 19.08 23.75 -4.27
N LYS A 42 18.12 24.59 -3.85
CA LYS A 42 16.70 24.45 -4.18
C LYS A 42 16.45 24.58 -5.69
N ALA A 43 17.13 25.50 -6.37
CA ALA A 43 17.04 25.64 -7.82
C ALA A 43 17.60 24.43 -8.60
N LEU A 44 18.58 23.71 -8.02
CA LEU A 44 19.12 22.48 -8.62
C LEU A 44 18.23 21.25 -8.39
N LEU A 45 17.41 21.26 -7.35
CA LEU A 45 16.42 20.22 -7.05
C LEU A 45 15.07 20.48 -7.71
N GLU A 46 14.82 21.70 -8.16
CA GLU A 46 13.61 22.04 -8.91
C GLU A 46 13.58 21.26 -10.22
N GLU A 47 12.41 20.69 -10.54
CA GLU A 47 12.27 19.89 -11.76
C GLU A 47 12.52 20.77 -13.00
N ASP A 48 13.55 20.41 -13.78
CA ASP A 48 13.90 21.12 -15.01
C ASP A 48 12.68 21.14 -15.97
N PRO A 49 12.24 22.33 -16.43
CA PRO A 49 11.14 22.47 -17.39
C PRO A 49 11.35 21.70 -18.70
N ALA A 50 12.60 21.43 -19.09
CA ALA A 50 12.93 20.59 -20.24
C ALA A 50 12.56 19.11 -19.99
N LEU A 51 12.79 18.61 -18.77
CA LEU A 51 12.49 17.22 -18.38
C LEU A 51 11.00 16.99 -18.10
N LYS A 52 10.25 18.05 -17.73
CA LYS A 52 8.81 18.00 -17.46
C LYS A 52 7.99 17.49 -18.65
N LYS A 53 8.41 17.81 -19.88
CA LYS A 53 7.74 17.38 -21.12
C LYS A 53 7.85 15.87 -21.33
N PHE A 54 9.01 15.29 -20.99
CA PHE A 54 9.29 13.87 -21.16
C PHE A 54 8.85 13.00 -19.97
N LYS A 55 8.70 13.60 -18.77
CA LYS A 55 8.19 12.92 -17.56
C LYS A 55 6.67 12.68 -17.57
N SER A 56 5.95 13.18 -18.59
CA SER A 56 4.48 13.18 -18.64
C SER A 56 3.84 11.79 -18.78
N PHE A 57 4.60 10.79 -19.21
CA PHE A 57 4.06 9.44 -19.43
C PHE A 57 3.53 8.81 -18.13
N LYS A 58 4.10 9.10 -16.95
CA LYS A 58 3.71 8.42 -15.70
C LYS A 58 2.23 8.61 -15.32
N ARG A 59 1.64 9.78 -15.60
CA ARG A 59 0.22 10.07 -15.30
C ARG A 59 -0.73 9.43 -16.32
N SER A 60 -0.35 9.34 -17.60
CA SER A 60 -1.18 8.71 -18.62
C SER A 60 -1.22 7.19 -18.43
N VAL A 61 -0.09 6.52 -18.17
CA VAL A 61 -0.09 5.07 -17.89
C VAL A 61 -0.86 4.74 -16.61
N TRP A 62 -0.78 5.58 -15.59
CA TRP A 62 -1.54 5.36 -14.36
C TRP A 62 -3.05 5.47 -14.58
N ARG A 63 -3.49 6.43 -15.41
CA ARG A 63 -4.89 6.53 -15.82
C ARG A 63 -5.32 5.33 -16.67
N LEU A 64 -4.49 4.89 -17.62
CA LEU A 64 -4.78 3.74 -18.45
C LEU A 64 -4.90 2.45 -17.62
N LYS A 65 -4.02 2.25 -16.64
CA LYS A 65 -4.10 1.13 -15.69
C LYS A 65 -5.44 1.14 -14.93
N ARG A 66 -5.84 2.29 -14.38
CA ARG A 66 -7.13 2.41 -13.68
C ARG A 66 -8.33 2.10 -14.57
N VAL A 67 -8.32 2.56 -15.82
CA VAL A 67 -9.40 2.25 -16.77
C VAL A 67 -9.48 0.75 -17.03
N GLY A 68 -8.33 0.08 -17.20
CA GLY A 68 -8.26 -1.38 -17.31
C GLY A 68 -8.81 -2.09 -16.08
N ASP A 69 -8.40 -1.68 -14.87
CA ASP A 69 -8.86 -2.27 -13.61
C ASP A 69 -10.38 -2.07 -13.39
N VAL A 70 -10.92 -0.91 -13.74
CA VAL A 70 -12.37 -0.66 -13.64
C VAL A 70 -13.13 -1.53 -14.65
N LEU A 71 -12.63 -1.64 -15.89
CA LEU A 71 -13.28 -2.44 -16.92
C LEU A 71 -13.32 -3.93 -16.53
N THR A 72 -12.24 -4.47 -15.96
CA THR A 72 -12.22 -5.86 -15.50
C THR A 72 -13.23 -6.11 -14.37
N ILE A 73 -13.33 -5.20 -13.40
CA ILE A 73 -14.33 -5.30 -12.32
C ILE A 73 -15.76 -5.29 -12.89
N VAL A 74 -16.05 -4.39 -13.84
CA VAL A 74 -17.39 -4.32 -14.46
C VAL A 74 -17.73 -5.60 -15.21
N VAL A 75 -16.79 -6.15 -15.97
CA VAL A 75 -16.99 -7.42 -16.71
C VAL A 75 -17.20 -8.59 -15.75
N VAL A 76 -16.40 -8.69 -14.69
CA VAL A 76 -16.55 -9.74 -13.66
C VAL A 76 -17.91 -9.61 -12.97
N ALA A 77 -18.31 -8.39 -12.57
CA ALA A 77 -19.60 -8.14 -11.93
C ALA A 77 -20.78 -8.52 -12.84
N GLY A 78 -20.74 -8.14 -14.12
CA GLY A 78 -21.77 -8.50 -15.10
C GLY A 78 -21.85 -10.02 -15.32
N CYS A 79 -20.71 -10.70 -15.41
CA CYS A 79 -20.66 -12.15 -15.57
C CYS A 79 -21.20 -12.88 -14.32
N CYS A 80 -20.84 -12.41 -13.13
CA CYS A 80 -21.39 -12.94 -11.87
C CYS A 80 -22.91 -12.72 -11.76
N TYR A 81 -23.44 -11.60 -12.27
CA TYR A 81 -24.87 -11.32 -12.29
C TYR A 81 -25.64 -12.29 -13.20
N GLU A 82 -25.13 -12.58 -14.40
CA GLU A 82 -25.72 -13.55 -15.33
C GLU A 82 -25.86 -14.95 -14.71
N ILE A 83 -24.81 -15.41 -14.02
CA ILE A 83 -24.82 -16.69 -13.32
C ILE A 83 -25.86 -16.68 -12.19
N TYR A 84 -25.91 -15.59 -11.43
CA TYR A 84 -26.86 -15.43 -10.32
C TYR A 84 -28.33 -15.46 -10.80
N VAL A 85 -28.66 -14.73 -11.86
CA VAL A 85 -30.01 -14.70 -12.42
C VAL A 85 -30.39 -16.06 -13.00
N ARG A 86 -29.50 -16.71 -13.75
CA ARG A 86 -29.76 -18.06 -14.27
C ARG A 86 -29.98 -19.08 -13.14
N ALA A 87 -29.22 -19.00 -12.06
CA ALA A 87 -29.39 -19.87 -10.90
C ALA A 87 -30.72 -19.62 -10.19
N LEU A 88 -31.12 -18.35 -10.00
CA LEU A 88 -32.42 -17.99 -9.44
C LEU A 88 -33.59 -18.51 -10.27
N MET A 89 -33.54 -18.35 -11.59
CA MET A 89 -34.62 -18.80 -12.48
C MET A 89 -34.75 -20.33 -12.46
N LYS A 90 -33.62 -21.05 -12.43
CA LYS A 90 -33.63 -22.51 -12.25
C LYS A 90 -34.24 -22.93 -10.91
N LYS A 91 -33.91 -22.21 -9.83
CA LYS A 91 -34.44 -22.52 -8.50
C LYS A 91 -35.95 -22.30 -8.43
N LYS A 92 -36.43 -21.17 -8.94
CA LYS A 92 -37.87 -20.88 -9.05
C LYS A 92 -38.63 -21.93 -9.86
N ALA A 93 -38.07 -22.41 -10.97
CA ALA A 93 -38.70 -23.45 -11.78
C ALA A 93 -38.79 -24.80 -11.05
N VAL A 94 -37.79 -25.14 -10.22
CA VAL A 94 -37.82 -26.35 -9.38
C VAL A 94 -38.86 -26.21 -8.28
N ASP A 95 -38.92 -25.06 -7.61
CA ASP A 95 -39.89 -24.78 -6.56
C ASP A 95 -41.34 -24.85 -7.10
N GLU A 96 -41.58 -24.32 -8.31
CA GLU A 96 -42.88 -24.42 -8.98
C GLU A 96 -43.25 -25.86 -9.39
N ALA A 97 -42.28 -26.67 -9.80
CA ALA A 97 -42.50 -28.08 -10.12
C ALA A 97 -42.85 -28.89 -8.87
N GLN A 98 -42.17 -28.63 -7.75
CA GLN A 98 -42.46 -29.27 -6.46
C GLN A 98 -43.84 -28.87 -5.91
N ALA A 99 -44.21 -27.59 -6.01
CA ALA A 99 -45.52 -27.12 -5.61
C ALA A 99 -46.67 -27.70 -6.46
N LYS A 100 -46.40 -28.10 -7.71
CA LYS A 100 -47.36 -28.81 -8.56
C LYS A 100 -47.44 -30.30 -8.25
N SER A 101 -46.33 -30.96 -7.91
CA SER A 101 -46.34 -32.37 -7.50
C SER A 101 -46.97 -32.60 -6.14
N GLU A 102 -46.92 -31.62 -5.23
CA GLU A 102 -47.54 -31.72 -3.90
C GLU A 102 -49.06 -31.48 -3.93
N LYS A 103 -49.57 -30.85 -4.99
CA LYS A 103 -51.00 -30.54 -5.18
C LYS A 103 -51.74 -31.53 -6.10
N ALA A 104 -51.01 -32.46 -6.71
CA ALA A 104 -51.56 -33.52 -7.56
C ALA A 104 -51.68 -34.82 -6.74
#